data_AF-A0A172ZA99-F1
#
_entry.id   AF-A0A172ZA99-F1
#
_cell.length_a   1.000
_cell.length_b   1.000
_cell.length_c   1.000
_cell.angle_alpha   90.00
_cell.angle_beta   90.00
_cell.angle_gamma   90.00
#
_symmetry.space_group_name_H-M   'P 1'
#
loop_
_entity.id
_entity.type
_entity.pdbx_description
1 polymer ?
#
loop_
_entity_poly.entity_id
_entity_poly.type
_entity_poly.pdbx_seq_one_letter_code
_entity_poly.pdbx_strand_id
1 'polypeptide(L)'
;MAGVEFIKYSENAAFQAALSHGEGAVQDFLNKDWGMHGYEWTGRVAKAICDLKTASIKVVGIDRAVAGPAPNNLRESLAYMRKRLALNGAWDMALVRELSSASMSKAIVWGGATHFRTGDANGPSDMRPGPVMGFAFEGEKDALALGQSRMRSLDDKPLIETTIANN
;
A
#
# COMPACT_ATOMS: atom_id res chain seq x y z
N MET A 1 2.92 12.68 -1.71
CA MET A 1 2.08 12.20 -0.59
C MET A 1 2.35 10.71 -0.39
N ALA A 2 2.14 10.19 0.82
CA ALA A 2 2.09 8.76 1.09
C ALA A 2 0.72 8.40 1.70
N GLY A 3 -0.02 7.51 1.03
CA GLY A 3 -1.20 6.86 1.59
C GLY A 3 -0.80 5.52 2.20
N VAL A 4 -1.09 5.29 3.48
CA VAL A 4 -0.62 4.09 4.19
C VAL A 4 -1.77 3.29 4.79
N GLU A 5 -1.73 1.97 4.61
CA GLU A 5 -2.74 1.03 5.16
C GLU A 5 -2.74 1.02 6.69
N PHE A 6 -1.62 1.34 7.33
CA PHE A 6 -1.49 1.17 8.79
C PHE A 6 -2.38 2.10 9.62
N ILE A 7 -3.08 3.03 8.97
CA ILE A 7 -3.91 4.05 9.59
C ILE A 7 -5.25 4.06 8.85
N LYS A 8 -6.35 3.98 9.60
CA LYS A 8 -7.68 4.10 9.01
C LYS A 8 -7.93 5.54 8.59
N TYR A 9 -8.55 5.75 7.44
CA TYR A 9 -8.86 7.10 6.93
C TYR A 9 -9.69 7.92 7.94
N SER A 10 -10.59 7.26 8.68
CA SER A 10 -11.40 7.88 9.74
C SER A 10 -10.60 8.33 10.97
N GLU A 11 -9.40 7.78 11.18
CA GLU A 11 -8.54 8.09 12.33
C GLU A 11 -7.46 9.12 11.98
N ASN A 12 -7.49 9.70 10.77
CA ASN A 12 -6.47 10.63 10.30
C ASN A 12 -6.23 11.82 11.24
N ALA A 13 -7.28 12.40 11.85
CA ALA A 13 -7.09 13.51 12.79
C ALA A 13 -6.28 13.09 14.04
N ALA A 14 -6.61 11.94 14.63
CA ALA A 14 -5.88 11.40 15.77
C ALA A 14 -4.44 11.02 15.38
N PHE A 15 -4.27 10.45 14.19
CA PHE A 15 -2.94 10.16 13.66
C PHE A 15 -2.10 11.42 13.45
N GLN A 16 -2.64 12.50 12.90
CA GLN A 16 -1.88 13.75 12.72
C GLN A 16 -1.43 14.36 14.06
N ALA A 17 -2.24 14.19 15.12
CA ALA A 17 -1.84 14.57 16.47
C ALA A 17 -0.65 13.71 16.95
N ALA A 18 -0.72 12.38 16.82
CA ALA A 18 0.39 11.49 17.15
C ALA A 18 1.66 11.81 16.34
N LEU A 19 1.53 12.04 15.04
CA LEU A 19 2.63 12.43 14.16
C LEU A 19 3.28 13.75 14.56
N SER A 20 2.52 14.67 15.17
CA SER A 20 3.03 15.93 15.70
C SER A 20 3.87 15.74 16.97
N HIS A 21 3.58 14.70 17.76
CA HIS A 21 4.33 14.33 18.97
C HIS A 21 5.57 13.45 18.71
N GLY A 22 5.74 12.94 17.49
CA GLY A 22 6.95 12.24 17.05
C GLY A 22 6.85 10.71 17.08
N GLU A 23 7.98 10.05 16.86
CA GLU A 23 8.07 8.62 16.56
C GLU A 23 7.41 7.72 17.62
N GLY A 24 7.68 7.96 18.91
CA GLY A 24 7.09 7.16 20.00
C GLY A 24 5.56 7.21 20.01
N ALA A 25 4.98 8.40 19.84
CA ALA A 25 3.53 8.56 19.78
C ALA A 25 2.91 7.88 18.53
N VAL A 26 3.62 7.89 17.40
CA VAL A 26 3.20 7.15 16.20
C VAL A 26 3.27 5.65 16.43
N GLN A 27 4.32 5.15 17.08
CA GLN A 27 4.45 3.72 17.40
C GLN A 27 3.33 3.26 18.34
N ASP A 28 3.02 4.03 19.37
CA ASP A 28 1.91 3.76 20.29
C ASP A 28 0.56 3.75 19.57
N PHE A 29 0.34 4.71 18.66
CA PHE A 29 -0.84 4.75 17.81
C PHE A 29 -0.95 3.48 16.96
N LEU A 30 0.14 3.04 16.32
CA LEU A 30 0.17 1.85 15.48
C LEU A 30 -0.03 0.56 16.28
N ASN A 31 0.52 0.46 17.49
CA ASN A 31 0.46 -0.74 18.31
C ASN A 31 -0.98 -1.17 18.65
N LYS A 32 -1.94 -0.24 18.67
CA LYS A 32 -3.37 -0.52 18.89
C LYS A 32 -3.93 -1.55 17.88
N ASP A 33 -3.60 -1.41 16.60
CA ASP A 33 -4.16 -2.21 15.52
C ASP A 33 -3.13 -3.13 14.85
N TRP A 34 -1.84 -2.79 14.94
CA TRP A 34 -0.75 -3.47 14.24
C TRP A 34 0.30 -4.08 15.16
N GLY A 35 0.11 -4.00 16.49
CA GLY A 35 1.05 -4.56 17.47
C GLY A 35 1.25 -6.08 17.32
N MET A 36 0.27 -6.79 16.74
CA MET A 36 0.37 -8.22 16.43
C MET A 36 1.49 -8.57 15.43
N HIS A 37 2.01 -7.59 14.69
CA HIS A 37 3.15 -7.77 13.78
C HIS A 37 4.52 -7.58 14.45
N GLY A 38 4.55 -7.29 15.76
CA GLY A 38 5.75 -7.16 16.57
C GLY A 38 6.14 -5.71 16.86
N TYR A 39 6.57 -5.46 18.09
CA TYR A 39 6.90 -4.11 18.58
C TYR A 39 8.06 -3.46 17.81
N GLU A 40 9.09 -4.23 17.46
CA GLU A 40 10.20 -3.72 16.65
C GLU A 40 9.75 -3.34 15.23
N TRP A 41 8.83 -4.10 14.65
CA TRP A 41 8.27 -3.80 13.33
C TRP A 41 7.45 -2.51 13.36
N THR A 42 6.57 -2.33 14.36
CA THR A 42 5.80 -1.09 14.50
C THR A 42 6.71 0.11 14.77
N GLY A 43 7.83 -0.07 15.49
CA GLY A 43 8.86 0.97 15.67
C GLY A 43 9.51 1.38 14.34
N ARG A 44 9.89 0.41 13.49
CA ARG A 44 10.46 0.71 12.16
C ARG A 44 9.44 1.42 11.25
N VAL A 45 8.16 1.04 11.30
CA VAL A 45 7.10 1.70 10.54
C VAL A 45 6.89 3.13 11.05
N ALA A 46 6.84 3.33 12.37
CA ALA A 46 6.71 4.65 12.99
C ALA A 46 7.87 5.57 12.58
N LYS A 47 9.10 5.06 12.64
CA LYS A 47 10.29 5.78 12.17
C LYS A 47 10.15 6.18 10.71
N ALA A 48 9.80 5.25 9.83
CA ALA A 48 9.65 5.53 8.39
C ALA A 48 8.59 6.62 8.12
N ILE A 49 7.47 6.60 8.86
CA ILE A 49 6.43 7.63 8.79
C ILE A 49 6.96 9.01 9.24
N CYS A 50 7.73 9.06 10.32
CA CYS A 50 8.35 10.30 10.79
C CYS A 50 9.45 10.81 9.85
N ASP A 51 10.20 9.93 9.20
CA ASP A 51 11.17 10.28 8.16
C ASP A 51 10.46 10.93 6.95
N LEU A 52 9.32 10.38 6.51
CA LEU A 52 8.49 10.99 5.45
C LEU A 52 8.01 12.39 5.84
N LYS A 53 7.54 12.58 7.09
CA LYS A 53 7.14 13.90 7.60
C LYS A 53 8.30 14.89 7.56
N THR A 54 9.49 14.48 8.01
CA THR A 54 10.71 15.31 7.99
C THR A 54 11.10 15.68 6.56
N ALA A 55 10.91 14.78 5.60
CA ALA A 55 11.08 15.03 4.17
C ALA A 55 9.96 15.88 3.54
N SER A 56 9.07 16.47 4.35
CA SER A 56 7.90 17.27 3.90
C SER A 56 6.91 16.48 3.03
N ILE A 57 6.85 15.16 3.18
CA ILE A 57 5.86 14.31 2.50
C ILE A 57 4.65 14.17 3.41
N LYS A 58 3.49 14.69 2.97
CA LYS A 58 2.21 14.46 3.67
C LYS A 58 1.92 12.96 3.73
N VAL A 59 1.69 12.44 4.94
CA VAL A 59 1.30 11.05 5.21
C VAL A 59 -0.16 11.02 5.63
N VAL A 60 -0.96 10.13 5.03
CA VAL A 60 -2.38 9.95 5.31
C VAL A 60 -2.70 8.46 5.43
N GLY A 61 -3.58 8.12 6.37
CA GLY A 61 -4.19 6.80 6.43
C GLY A 61 -5.23 6.62 5.35
N ILE A 62 -5.28 5.44 4.75
CA ILE A 62 -6.23 5.10 3.68
C ILE A 62 -7.10 3.88 4.03
N ASP A 63 -6.82 3.19 5.13
CA ASP A 63 -7.50 1.95 5.45
C ASP A 63 -8.94 2.18 5.95
N ARG A 64 -9.72 1.10 5.94
CA ARG A 64 -11.09 1.06 6.45
C ARG A 64 -11.31 -0.20 7.25
N ALA A 65 -11.97 -0.07 8.39
CA ALA A 65 -12.32 -1.22 9.23
C ALA A 65 -13.14 -2.26 8.43
N VAL A 66 -12.68 -3.52 8.47
CA VAL A 66 -13.48 -4.67 8.04
C VAL A 66 -14.26 -5.17 9.24
N ALA A 67 -15.59 -5.14 9.14
CA ALA A 67 -16.45 -5.68 10.19
C ALA A 67 -16.38 -7.22 10.24
N GLY A 68 -16.30 -7.77 11.45
CA GLY A 68 -16.39 -9.19 11.72
C GLY A 68 -15.26 -9.71 12.62
N PRO A 69 -15.39 -10.93 13.13
CA PRO A 69 -14.35 -11.57 13.92
C PRO A 69 -13.13 -11.90 13.04
N ALA A 70 -11.99 -12.14 13.69
CA ALA A 70 -10.83 -12.73 13.05
C ALA A 70 -11.19 -14.12 12.47
N PRO A 71 -10.67 -14.47 11.29
CA PRO A 71 -10.93 -15.77 10.69
C PRO A 71 -10.24 -16.89 11.49
N ASN A 72 -10.97 -17.98 11.77
CA ASN A 72 -10.48 -19.11 12.56
C ASN A 72 -10.23 -20.39 11.73
N ASN A 73 -10.57 -20.36 10.44
CA ASN A 73 -10.34 -21.46 9.51
C ASN A 73 -10.06 -20.97 8.09
N LEU A 74 -9.59 -21.86 7.22
CA LEU A 74 -9.22 -21.53 5.84
C LEU A 74 -10.34 -20.85 5.05
N ARG A 75 -11.57 -21.34 5.18
CA ARG A 75 -12.73 -20.77 4.45
C ARG A 75 -13.00 -19.34 4.89
N GLU A 76 -12.95 -19.08 6.19
CA GLU A 76 -13.08 -17.74 6.76
C GLU A 76 -11.92 -16.84 6.34
N SER A 77 -10.68 -17.33 6.32
CA SER A 77 -9.52 -16.56 5.86
C SER A 77 -9.65 -16.15 4.40
N LEU A 78 -10.12 -17.05 3.53
CA LEU A 78 -10.39 -16.72 2.12
C LEU A 78 -11.51 -15.69 1.96
N ALA A 79 -12.60 -15.82 2.72
CA ALA A 79 -13.68 -14.85 2.72
C ALA A 79 -13.23 -13.48 3.27
N TYR A 80 -12.42 -13.48 4.33
CA TYR A 80 -11.81 -12.29 4.91
C TYR A 80 -10.91 -11.59 3.90
N MET A 81 -10.05 -12.33 3.19
CA MET A 81 -9.19 -11.77 2.16
C MET A 81 -9.98 -11.14 1.01
N ARG A 82 -11.10 -11.74 0.57
CA ARG A 82 -11.97 -11.12 -0.43
C ARG A 82 -12.58 -9.80 0.06
N LYS A 83 -12.99 -9.73 1.33
CA LYS A 83 -13.47 -8.49 1.95
C LYS A 83 -12.38 -7.43 2.02
N ARG A 84 -11.14 -7.82 2.35
CA ARG A 84 -9.98 -6.92 2.36
C ARG A 84 -9.68 -6.37 0.97
N LEU A 85 -9.63 -7.22 -0.06
CA LEU A 85 -9.39 -6.78 -1.44
C LEU A 85 -10.47 -5.84 -1.96
N ALA A 86 -11.73 -6.02 -1.54
CA ALA A 86 -12.82 -5.09 -1.86
C ALA A 86 -12.62 -3.68 -1.26
N LEU A 87 -11.66 -3.48 -0.35
CA LEU A 87 -11.29 -2.16 0.16
C LEU A 87 -10.44 -1.35 -0.81
N ASN A 88 -9.88 -1.95 -1.87
CA ASN A 88 -9.01 -1.26 -2.84
C ASN A 88 -9.64 0.03 -3.38
N GLY A 89 -10.92 -0.03 -3.81
CA GLY A 89 -11.64 1.15 -4.27
C GLY A 89 -11.84 2.21 -3.18
N ALA A 90 -12.04 1.79 -1.93
CA ALA A 90 -12.15 2.73 -0.81
C ALA A 90 -10.80 3.40 -0.49
N TRP A 91 -9.71 2.64 -0.54
CA TRP A 91 -8.35 3.15 -0.36
C TRP A 91 -7.98 4.15 -1.47
N ASP A 92 -8.29 3.84 -2.72
CA ASP A 92 -8.02 4.74 -3.85
C ASP A 92 -8.83 6.05 -3.72
N MET A 93 -10.14 5.96 -3.42
CA MET A 93 -10.97 7.15 -3.20
C MET A 93 -10.47 8.00 -2.04
N ALA A 94 -10.07 7.39 -0.92
CA ALA A 94 -9.49 8.11 0.21
C ALA A 94 -8.22 8.87 -0.22
N LEU A 95 -7.34 8.23 -0.97
CA LEU A 95 -6.14 8.87 -1.49
C LEU A 95 -6.46 9.99 -2.49
N VAL A 96 -7.40 9.79 -3.42
CA VAL A 96 -7.82 10.83 -4.39
C VAL A 96 -8.31 12.08 -3.68
N ARG A 97 -9.12 11.90 -2.62
CA ARG A 97 -9.65 13.01 -1.82
C ARG A 97 -8.52 13.81 -1.18
N GLU A 98 -7.52 13.15 -0.63
CA GLU A 98 -6.36 13.80 0.00
C GLU A 98 -5.43 14.47 -1.01
N LEU A 99 -5.23 13.86 -2.17
CA LEU A 99 -4.45 14.46 -3.26
C LEU A 99 -5.09 15.75 -3.77
N SER A 100 -6.41 15.71 -3.98
CA SER A 100 -7.18 16.84 -4.49
C SER A 100 -7.18 18.01 -3.50
N SER A 101 -7.34 17.72 -2.20
CA SER A 101 -7.33 18.77 -1.17
C SER A 101 -5.96 19.41 -0.96
N ALA A 102 -4.88 18.71 -1.31
CA ALA A 102 -3.51 19.18 -1.19
C ALA A 102 -2.90 19.68 -2.51
N SER A 103 -3.67 19.72 -3.60
CA SER A 103 -3.19 20.05 -4.96
C SER A 103 -1.94 19.25 -5.37
N MET A 104 -1.87 17.98 -4.96
CA MET A 104 -0.74 17.09 -5.24
C MET A 104 -1.06 16.15 -6.41
N SER A 105 -0.08 15.93 -7.29
CA SER A 105 -0.22 15.05 -8.45
C SER A 105 0.46 13.68 -8.31
N LYS A 106 1.35 13.51 -7.31
CA LYS A 106 2.09 12.26 -7.07
C LYS A 106 1.87 11.72 -5.67
N ALA A 107 1.62 10.42 -5.60
CA ALA A 107 1.46 9.67 -4.36
C ALA A 107 2.15 8.31 -4.44
N ILE A 108 2.57 7.83 -3.27
CA ILE A 108 2.91 6.42 -3.05
C ILE A 108 1.80 5.83 -2.20
N VAL A 109 1.39 4.60 -2.51
CA VAL A 109 0.53 3.79 -1.66
C VAL A 109 1.37 2.71 -1.02
N TRP A 110 1.30 2.58 0.30
CA TRP A 110 2.01 1.55 1.05
C TRP A 110 1.01 0.70 1.85
N GLY A 111 0.92 -0.57 1.49
CA GLY A 111 0.08 -1.56 2.18
C GLY A 111 0.52 -2.99 1.87
N GLY A 112 -0.30 -3.96 2.27
CA GLY A 112 -0.06 -5.39 2.09
C GLY A 112 -0.01 -5.78 0.62
N ALA A 113 1.03 -6.53 0.24
CA ALA A 113 1.33 -6.90 -1.14
C ALA A 113 0.16 -7.54 -1.90
N THR A 114 -0.72 -8.29 -1.21
CA THR A 114 -1.86 -8.96 -1.83
C THR A 114 -2.87 -7.97 -2.45
N HIS A 115 -2.98 -6.75 -1.92
CA HIS A 115 -3.81 -5.68 -2.50
C HIS A 115 -3.31 -5.22 -3.86
N PHE A 116 -2.01 -5.41 -4.14
CA PHE A 116 -1.35 -4.96 -5.37
C PHE A 116 -1.04 -6.09 -6.35
N ARG A 117 -1.53 -7.31 -6.10
CA ARG A 117 -1.42 -8.38 -7.09
C ARG A 117 -2.18 -7.97 -8.34
N THR A 118 -1.43 -7.73 -9.42
CA THR A 118 -1.97 -7.40 -10.73
C THR A 118 -2.57 -8.64 -11.36
N GLY A 119 -3.86 -8.58 -11.70
CA GLY A 119 -4.50 -9.56 -12.58
C GLY A 119 -4.30 -9.22 -14.06
N ASP A 120 -3.98 -7.95 -14.37
CA ASP A 120 -3.87 -7.43 -15.72
C ASP A 120 -2.84 -6.27 -15.82
N ALA A 121 -2.69 -5.72 -17.03
CA ALA A 121 -1.75 -4.64 -17.34
C ALA A 121 -2.13 -3.26 -16.76
N ASN A 122 -3.21 -3.16 -15.96
CA ASN A 122 -3.81 -1.90 -15.56
C ASN A 122 -3.56 -1.51 -14.09
N GLY A 123 -2.73 -2.27 -13.36
CA GLY A 123 -2.42 -2.02 -11.96
C GLY A 123 -3.31 -2.82 -11.00
N PRO A 124 -3.35 -2.48 -9.71
CA PRO A 124 -4.19 -3.16 -8.72
C PRO A 124 -5.68 -3.02 -9.06
N SER A 125 -6.46 -4.10 -8.91
CA SER A 125 -7.91 -4.06 -9.10
C SER A 125 -8.53 -2.95 -8.25
N ASP A 126 -9.47 -2.20 -8.85
CA ASP A 126 -10.21 -1.12 -8.20
C ASP A 126 -9.36 0.05 -7.68
N MET A 127 -8.09 0.15 -8.09
CA MET A 127 -7.23 1.30 -7.83
C MET A 127 -6.78 1.94 -9.15
N ARG A 128 -6.32 3.19 -9.07
CA ARG A 128 -5.72 3.83 -10.25
C ARG A 128 -4.44 3.12 -10.69
N PRO A 129 -4.14 3.09 -11.99
CA PRO A 129 -2.91 2.50 -12.51
C PRO A 129 -1.67 3.20 -11.95
N GLY A 130 -0.65 2.41 -11.64
CA GLY A 130 0.63 2.91 -11.16
C GLY A 130 1.67 1.78 -11.07
N PRO A 131 2.97 2.11 -11.03
CA PRO A 131 4.01 1.11 -10.84
C PRO A 131 3.86 0.44 -9.47
N VAL A 132 3.91 -0.89 -9.45
CA VAL A 132 3.88 -1.70 -8.23
C VAL A 132 5.28 -2.22 -7.93
N MET A 133 5.76 -1.99 -6.71
CA MET A 133 7.06 -2.48 -6.25
C MET A 133 6.85 -3.66 -5.30
N GLY A 134 7.43 -4.82 -5.64
CA GLY A 134 7.51 -5.98 -4.76
C GLY A 134 8.90 -6.08 -4.12
N PHE A 135 8.97 -6.71 -2.95
CA PHE A 135 10.22 -7.02 -2.27
C PHE A 135 10.38 -8.52 -2.18
N ALA A 136 11.52 -9.04 -2.63
CA ALA A 136 11.97 -10.38 -2.28
C ALA A 136 12.95 -10.27 -1.12
N PHE A 137 12.80 -11.18 -0.16
CA PHE A 137 13.73 -11.31 0.96
C PHE A 137 14.61 -12.53 0.69
N GLU A 138 15.91 -12.44 1.02
CA GLU A 138 16.95 -13.37 0.53
C GLU A 138 16.61 -14.86 0.74
N GLY A 139 16.80 -15.63 -0.34
CA GLY A 139 16.34 -16.99 -0.57
C GLY A 139 15.89 -17.19 -2.03
N GLU A 140 15.45 -16.11 -2.67
CA GLU A 140 15.15 -16.03 -4.12
C GLU A 140 16.08 -15.00 -4.78
N LYS A 141 17.20 -15.46 -5.35
CA LYS A 141 18.25 -14.59 -5.94
C LYS A 141 17.87 -13.91 -7.26
N ASP A 142 16.66 -14.12 -7.79
CA ASP A 142 16.28 -13.64 -9.14
C ASP A 142 15.28 -12.47 -9.16
N ALA A 143 14.87 -11.94 -8.01
CA ALA A 143 13.71 -11.06 -7.93
C ALA A 143 13.94 -9.58 -8.31
N LEU A 144 15.18 -9.14 -8.50
CA LEU A 144 15.46 -7.80 -9.03
C LEU A 144 15.21 -7.68 -10.55
N ALA A 145 14.95 -8.79 -11.26
CA ALA A 145 14.85 -8.82 -12.72
C ALA A 145 13.44 -8.57 -13.29
N LEU A 146 12.35 -8.63 -12.51
CA LEU A 146 10.98 -8.59 -13.05
C LEU A 146 10.29 -7.21 -13.02
N GLY A 147 10.92 -6.18 -12.44
CA GLY A 147 10.35 -4.83 -12.35
C GLY A 147 10.77 -3.86 -13.46
N GLN A 148 11.76 -4.22 -14.30
CA GLN A 148 12.30 -3.32 -15.33
C GLN A 148 11.59 -3.42 -16.70
N SER A 149 10.69 -4.38 -16.91
CA SER A 149 9.92 -4.46 -18.15
C SER A 149 8.59 -3.73 -18.00
N ARG A 150 8.55 -2.47 -18.48
CA ARG A 150 7.38 -1.60 -18.82
C ARG A 150 7.34 -0.22 -18.16
N MET A 151 8.48 0.46 -18.00
CA MET A 151 8.49 1.90 -18.34
C MET A 151 8.71 2.01 -19.86
N ARG A 152 7.66 1.78 -20.65
CA ARG A 152 7.65 2.26 -22.03
C ARG A 152 7.16 3.70 -21.99
N SER A 153 7.98 4.59 -22.55
CA SER A 153 7.58 5.90 -23.06
C SER A 153 6.19 5.81 -23.68
N LEU A 154 5.29 6.72 -23.33
CA LEU A 154 3.94 6.80 -23.88
C LEU A 154 3.89 7.40 -25.30
N ASP A 155 5.05 7.60 -25.93
CA ASP A 155 5.14 8.06 -27.31
C ASP A 155 5.65 6.92 -28.21
N ASP A 156 4.85 6.64 -29.24
CA ASP A 156 5.03 5.72 -30.37
C ASP A 156 4.51 4.27 -30.23
N LYS A 157 3.30 4.06 -30.76
CA LYS A 157 2.79 2.76 -31.26
C LYS A 157 3.59 2.33 -32.51
N PRO A 158 3.41 1.10 -33.04
CA PRO A 158 3.32 -0.21 -32.40
C PRO A 158 4.38 -1.16 -32.98
N LEU A 159 4.85 -2.15 -32.22
CA LEU A 159 5.48 -3.33 -32.82
C LEU A 159 4.91 -4.61 -32.22
N ILE A 160 4.32 -5.38 -33.12
CA ILE A 160 4.00 -6.79 -33.00
C ILE A 160 5.32 -7.52 -32.77
N GLU A 161 5.45 -8.24 -31.65
CA GLU A 161 6.39 -9.35 -31.57
C GLU A 161 5.64 -10.58 -31.06
N THR A 162 5.25 -11.38 -32.04
CA THR A 162 4.98 -12.79 -31.89
C THR A 162 6.31 -13.48 -31.60
N THR A 163 6.43 -14.24 -30.51
CA THR A 163 7.40 -15.34 -30.49
C THR A 163 6.78 -16.52 -29.76
N ILE A 164 6.45 -17.52 -30.57
CA ILE A 164 6.20 -18.92 -30.21
C ILE A 164 7.57 -19.60 -30.17
N ALA A 165 7.85 -20.38 -29.12
CA ALA A 165 8.54 -21.69 -29.12
C ALA A 165 8.85 -22.06 -27.65
N ASN A 166 8.19 -23.05 -27.04
CA ASN A 166 8.42 -24.51 -27.13
C ASN A 166 9.81 -24.96 -26.65
N ASN A 167 9.86 -25.47 -25.42
CA ASN A 167 10.09 -26.90 -25.11
C ASN A 167 9.71 -27.20 -23.66
#